data_AF-A0A7J6IZ79-F1
#
_entry.id   AF-A0A7J6IZ79-F1
#
_cell.length_a   1.000
_cell.length_b   1.000
_cell.length_c   1.000
_cell.angle_alpha   90.00
_cell.angle_beta   90.00
_cell.angle_gamma   90.00
#
_symmetry.space_group_name_H-M   'P 1'
#
loop_
_entity.id
_entity.type
_entity.pdbx_description
1 polymer ?
#
loop_
_entity_poly.entity_id
_entity_poly.type
_entity_poly.pdbx_seq_one_letter_code
_entity_poly.pdbx_strand_id
1 'polypeptide(L)'
;MIIPPGPEEVMSWHIFQTMRREATENDGVLHVDHPTAAASSPASVLGALDMEPRRVNDLLDSFFSYAHVKNPILDETATRKMVSTTIMNGIDWSAESCLSLLIFALGSIATPFGPSHETMPGTLAHANAQSFFQAAQKRLGILLSSDDIIAAQCLFLSGVYMMCIFQPVKAWRYFVQALASCQQLPFLTPESQQRYHNYVESGNELHNYSIDTLQQAIYWSAWKSEREMRGDLYLPDFSLSDKELAFYPPFFPTPPAPRAEVEAASDPRLARERTSWYFYLSEISLRRLASRISAEMVGLQKEHPTRQAYLAALAEAVPQYEEQARGWIASLTPGLSFNEPPEQDDLGRESELYQRASAK
;
A
#
# COMPACT_ATOMS: atom_id res chain seq x y z
N MET A 1 -11.67 -12.51 28.26
CA MET A 1 -11.42 -11.80 26.99
C MET A 1 -11.48 -12.88 25.93
N ILE A 2 -12.44 -12.86 25.00
CA ILE A 2 -12.42 -13.77 23.84
C ILE A 2 -11.87 -12.91 22.72
N ILE A 3 -10.55 -12.80 22.65
CA ILE A 3 -9.89 -12.36 21.42
C ILE A 3 -9.91 -13.59 20.52
N PRO A 4 -10.26 -13.47 19.23
CA PRO A 4 -10.06 -14.55 18.29
C PRO A 4 -8.61 -15.05 18.41
N PRO A 5 -8.38 -16.37 18.53
CA PRO A 5 -7.03 -16.90 18.58
C PRO A 5 -6.24 -16.42 17.37
N GLY A 6 -4.98 -16.03 17.57
CA GLY A 6 -4.13 -15.61 16.46
C GLY A 6 -4.04 -16.70 15.39
N PRO A 7 -3.70 -16.36 14.13
CA PRO A 7 -3.66 -17.33 13.05
C PRO A 7 -2.80 -18.56 13.36
N GLU A 8 -1.73 -18.42 14.16
CA GLU A 8 -0.93 -19.57 14.62
C GLU A 8 -1.71 -20.54 15.53
N GLU A 9 -2.55 -20.01 16.41
CA GLU A 9 -3.39 -20.82 17.30
C GLU A 9 -4.55 -21.45 16.53
N VAL A 10 -5.13 -20.75 15.53
CA VAL A 10 -6.08 -21.35 14.58
C VAL A 10 -5.43 -22.48 13.78
N MET A 11 -4.21 -22.29 13.26
CA MET A 11 -3.46 -23.31 12.53
C MET A 11 -3.01 -24.48 13.41
N SER A 12 -3.05 -24.32 14.74
CA SER A 12 -2.80 -25.40 15.69
C SER A 12 -4.01 -26.33 15.89
N TRP A 13 -5.20 -25.95 15.41
CA TRP A 13 -6.41 -26.74 15.57
C TRP A 13 -6.33 -28.09 14.85
N HIS A 14 -6.98 -29.10 15.45
CA HIS A 14 -6.96 -30.48 14.95
C HIS A 14 -7.37 -30.62 13.47
N ILE A 15 -8.23 -29.74 12.97
CA ILE A 15 -8.70 -29.76 11.58
C ILE A 15 -7.61 -29.39 10.55
N PHE A 16 -6.59 -28.64 10.95
CA PHE A 16 -5.47 -28.22 10.10
C PHE A 16 -4.23 -29.11 10.25
N GLN A 17 -4.30 -30.19 11.04
CA GLN A 17 -3.17 -31.09 11.27
C GLN A 17 -2.67 -31.75 9.97
N THR A 18 -3.53 -31.97 8.99
CA THR A 18 -3.13 -32.52 7.68
C THR A 18 -2.29 -31.53 6.87
N MET A 19 -2.66 -30.25 6.83
CA MET A 19 -1.87 -29.19 6.20
C MET A 19 -0.53 -28.97 6.93
N ARG A 20 -0.54 -29.08 8.26
CA ARG A 20 0.69 -29.04 9.05
C ARG A 20 1.61 -30.19 8.70
N ARG A 21 1.08 -31.39 8.49
CA ARG A 21 1.86 -32.58 8.16
C ARG A 21 2.57 -32.42 6.81
N GLU A 22 1.89 -31.85 5.82
CA GLU A 22 2.47 -31.45 4.53
C GLU A 22 3.50 -30.33 4.67
N ALA A 23 3.29 -29.37 5.57
CA ALA A 23 4.25 -28.29 5.85
C ALA A 23 5.48 -28.78 6.63
N THR A 24 5.32 -29.70 7.60
CA THR A 24 6.40 -30.25 8.43
C THR A 24 7.25 -31.30 7.71
N GLU A 25 6.72 -31.95 6.66
CA GLU A 25 7.57 -32.72 5.74
C GLU A 25 8.52 -31.80 4.94
N ASN A 26 8.23 -30.50 4.88
CA ASN A 26 9.07 -29.45 4.30
C ASN A 26 9.79 -28.57 5.34
N ASP A 27 9.52 -28.74 6.65
CA ASP A 27 10.11 -27.91 7.72
C ASP A 27 11.39 -28.55 8.26
N GLY A 28 12.35 -28.69 7.35
CA GLY A 28 13.73 -29.05 7.66
C GLY A 28 14.53 -27.80 7.99
N VAL A 29 14.42 -27.31 9.24
CA VAL A 29 15.26 -26.24 9.79
C VAL A 29 15.01 -24.90 9.07
N LEU A 30 15.25 -23.77 9.74
CA LEU A 30 15.60 -22.54 9.03
C LEU A 30 16.92 -22.80 8.32
N HIS A 31 16.90 -23.59 7.25
CA HIS A 31 17.99 -23.64 6.31
C HIS A 31 18.03 -22.22 5.78
N VAL A 32 19.09 -21.49 6.16
CA VAL A 32 19.56 -20.40 5.32
C VAL A 32 20.00 -21.10 4.06
N ASP A 33 19.03 -21.40 3.19
CA ASP A 33 19.30 -21.42 1.78
C ASP A 33 19.86 -20.03 1.54
N HIS A 34 21.19 -19.96 1.48
CA HIS A 34 21.78 -19.12 0.49
C HIS A 34 21.29 -19.74 -0.81
N PRO A 35 20.29 -19.15 -1.51
CA PRO A 35 20.36 -19.25 -2.94
C PRO A 35 21.74 -18.67 -3.23
N THR A 36 22.69 -19.55 -3.53
CA THR A 36 23.79 -19.15 -4.39
C THR A 36 23.01 -18.68 -5.59
N ALA A 37 22.79 -17.36 -5.67
CA ALA A 37 22.15 -16.76 -6.81
C ALA A 37 23.09 -17.17 -7.94
N ALA A 38 22.77 -18.27 -8.61
CA ALA A 38 23.37 -18.61 -9.86
C ALA A 38 23.13 -17.35 -10.64
N ALA A 39 24.20 -16.57 -10.82
CA ALA A 39 24.13 -15.28 -11.45
C ALA A 39 23.76 -15.58 -12.88
N SER A 40 22.46 -15.70 -13.16
CA SER A 40 21.93 -15.58 -14.50
C SER A 40 22.46 -14.23 -14.95
N SER A 41 23.42 -14.30 -15.87
CA SER A 41 24.15 -13.15 -16.36
C SER A 41 23.14 -12.04 -16.68
N PRO A 42 23.38 -10.77 -16.30
CA PRO A 42 22.47 -9.66 -16.64
C PRO A 42 22.05 -9.68 -18.11
N ALA A 43 22.96 -10.15 -18.99
CA ALA A 43 22.73 -10.35 -20.41
C ALA A 43 21.55 -11.29 -20.76
N SER A 44 21.18 -12.25 -19.92
CA SER A 44 20.10 -13.21 -20.25
C SER A 44 18.70 -12.69 -19.96
N VAL A 45 18.56 -11.70 -19.06
CA VAL A 45 17.27 -11.03 -18.75
C VAL A 45 17.12 -9.76 -19.60
N LEU A 46 18.25 -9.12 -19.95
CA LEU A 46 18.30 -7.89 -20.75
C LEU A 46 18.38 -8.13 -22.27
N GLY A 47 18.90 -9.28 -22.73
CA GLY A 47 18.87 -9.66 -24.15
C GLY A 47 17.46 -9.95 -24.69
N ALA A 48 16.45 -9.99 -23.80
CA ALA A 48 15.04 -10.21 -24.09
C ALA A 48 14.17 -8.94 -23.99
N LEU A 49 14.76 -7.75 -23.76
CA LEU A 49 14.03 -6.48 -23.78
C LEU A 49 13.83 -5.93 -25.20
N ASP A 50 13.68 -6.81 -26.20
CA ASP A 50 12.88 -6.48 -27.38
C ASP A 50 11.39 -6.60 -26.98
N MET A 51 11.02 -5.89 -25.92
CA MET A 51 9.63 -5.84 -25.46
C MET A 51 8.87 -5.02 -26.49
N GLU A 52 7.99 -5.70 -27.23
CA GLU A 52 7.07 -5.01 -28.13
C GLU A 52 6.38 -3.87 -27.36
N PRO A 53 6.35 -2.63 -27.90
CA PRO A 53 5.77 -1.48 -27.21
C PRO A 53 4.35 -1.71 -26.67
N ARG A 54 3.59 -2.62 -27.31
CA ARG A 54 2.27 -3.07 -26.83
C ARG A 54 2.35 -3.72 -25.46
N ARG A 55 3.23 -4.72 -25.29
CA ARG A 55 3.42 -5.43 -24.02
C ARG A 55 3.82 -4.49 -22.88
N VAL A 56 4.63 -3.47 -23.17
CA VAL A 56 5.00 -2.45 -22.18
C VAL A 56 3.76 -1.66 -21.71
N ASN A 57 2.92 -1.24 -22.66
CA ASN A 57 1.69 -0.52 -22.34
C ASN A 57 0.69 -1.40 -21.58
N ASP A 58 0.55 -2.67 -21.93
CA ASP A 58 -0.33 -3.61 -21.23
C ASP A 58 0.09 -3.76 -19.75
N LEU A 59 1.41 -3.88 -19.48
CA LEU A 59 1.94 -3.95 -18.12
C LEU A 59 1.68 -2.66 -17.33
N LEU A 60 1.84 -1.50 -17.97
CA LEU A 60 1.53 -0.21 -17.37
C LEU A 60 0.04 -0.08 -17.06
N ASP A 61 -0.83 -0.50 -17.98
CA ASP A 61 -2.28 -0.48 -17.81
C ASP A 61 -2.71 -1.35 -16.63
N SER A 62 -2.19 -2.59 -16.54
CA SER A 62 -2.46 -3.48 -15.40
C SER A 62 -1.93 -2.92 -14.08
N PHE A 63 -0.72 -2.35 -14.08
CA PHE A 63 -0.15 -1.72 -12.87
C PHE A 63 -1.02 -0.55 -12.38
N PHE A 64 -1.38 0.39 -13.25
CA PHE A 64 -2.16 1.56 -12.88
C PHE A 64 -3.59 1.21 -12.48
N SER A 65 -4.18 0.19 -13.12
CA SER A 65 -5.57 -0.19 -12.87
C SER A 65 -5.74 -1.00 -11.58
N TYR A 66 -4.79 -1.86 -11.22
CA TYR A 66 -5.01 -2.82 -10.13
C TYR A 66 -4.02 -2.73 -8.97
N ALA A 67 -2.78 -2.26 -9.19
CA ALA A 67 -1.77 -2.18 -8.14
C ALA A 67 -1.61 -0.77 -7.56
N HIS A 68 -1.48 0.24 -8.42
CA HIS A 68 -1.25 1.64 -8.03
C HIS A 68 -2.50 2.33 -7.48
N VAL A 69 -3.68 1.92 -7.97
CA VAL A 69 -4.96 2.62 -7.70
C VAL A 69 -5.30 2.79 -6.21
N LYS A 70 -4.68 2.01 -5.32
CA LYS A 70 -4.89 2.09 -3.86
C LYS A 70 -3.91 3.04 -3.15
N ASN A 71 -2.81 3.36 -3.81
CA ASN A 71 -1.72 4.17 -3.28
C ASN A 71 -1.22 5.08 -4.42
N PRO A 72 -1.79 6.29 -4.59
CA PRO A 72 -1.49 7.20 -5.71
C PRO A 72 -0.12 7.86 -5.57
N ILE A 73 0.94 7.06 -5.54
CA ILE A 73 2.32 7.46 -5.28
C ILE A 73 3.10 7.86 -6.53
N LEU A 74 2.44 7.87 -7.69
CA LEU A 74 3.02 8.15 -9.01
C LEU A 74 2.02 8.94 -9.86
N ASP A 75 2.50 9.89 -10.65
CA ASP A 75 1.73 10.48 -11.76
C ASP A 75 1.79 9.54 -12.97
N GLU A 76 0.63 9.11 -13.45
CA GLU A 76 0.55 8.12 -14.52
C GLU A 76 1.19 8.61 -15.84
N THR A 77 0.98 9.88 -16.19
CA THR A 77 1.47 10.43 -17.46
C THR A 77 2.99 10.56 -17.47
N ALA A 78 3.55 11.12 -16.40
CA ALA A 78 4.97 11.27 -16.19
C ALA A 78 5.66 9.90 -16.11
N THR A 79 5.06 8.94 -15.42
CA THR A 79 5.59 7.57 -15.31
C THR A 79 5.67 6.88 -16.66
N ARG A 80 4.61 6.95 -17.49
CA ARG A 80 4.63 6.34 -18.84
C ARG A 80 5.71 6.96 -19.72
N LYS A 81 5.92 8.28 -19.62
CA LYS A 81 7.00 8.99 -20.33
C LYS A 81 8.39 8.57 -19.84
N MET A 82 8.57 8.47 -18.52
CA MET A 82 9.81 7.97 -17.91
C MET A 82 10.12 6.56 -18.40
N VAL A 83 9.17 5.63 -18.28
CA VAL A 83 9.33 4.24 -18.72
C VAL A 83 9.68 4.14 -20.21
N SER A 84 9.02 4.93 -21.06
CA SER A 84 9.34 4.98 -22.50
C SER A 84 10.78 5.42 -22.75
N THR A 85 11.24 6.42 -22.00
CA THR A 85 12.62 6.94 -22.08
C THR A 85 13.64 5.91 -21.59
N THR A 86 13.36 5.25 -20.46
CA THR A 86 14.20 4.19 -19.89
C THR A 86 14.33 3.01 -20.85
N ILE A 87 13.25 2.59 -21.51
CA ILE A 87 13.33 1.50 -22.50
C ILE A 87 14.14 1.91 -23.72
N MET A 88 13.89 3.11 -24.27
CA MET A 88 14.61 3.61 -25.45
C MET A 88 16.11 3.73 -25.21
N ASN A 89 16.52 4.14 -24.01
CA ASN A 89 17.92 4.31 -23.63
C ASN A 89 18.57 3.01 -23.11
N GLY A 90 17.75 1.99 -22.83
CA GLY A 90 18.16 0.76 -22.16
C GLY A 90 18.15 0.87 -20.64
N ILE A 91 17.99 -0.28 -19.98
CA ILE A 91 17.94 -0.36 -18.51
C ILE A 91 19.37 -0.26 -17.95
N ASP A 92 19.68 0.89 -17.37
CA ASP A 92 20.93 1.18 -16.66
C ASP A 92 20.81 0.94 -15.15
N TRP A 93 21.72 1.46 -14.34
CA TRP A 93 21.68 1.34 -12.86
C TRP A 93 20.89 2.45 -12.17
N SER A 94 20.14 3.28 -12.89
CA SER A 94 19.39 4.41 -12.33
C SER A 94 18.19 3.99 -11.46
N ALA A 95 17.67 4.96 -10.71
CA ALA A 95 16.44 4.80 -9.93
C ALA A 95 15.22 4.63 -10.84
N GLU A 96 15.17 5.34 -11.97
CA GLU A 96 14.12 5.26 -12.99
C GLU A 96 14.08 3.87 -13.64
N SER A 97 15.25 3.28 -13.89
CA SER A 97 15.37 1.87 -14.32
C SER A 97 14.85 0.91 -13.25
N CYS A 98 15.15 1.15 -11.98
CA CYS A 98 14.61 0.35 -10.87
C CYS A 98 13.08 0.45 -10.80
N LEU A 99 12.54 1.67 -10.85
CA LEU A 99 11.11 1.95 -10.82
C LEU A 99 10.37 1.30 -11.99
N SER A 100 10.91 1.43 -13.21
CA SER A 100 10.33 0.81 -14.41
C SER A 100 10.22 -0.72 -14.28
N LEU A 101 11.27 -1.36 -13.76
CA LEU A 101 11.28 -2.81 -13.53
C LEU A 101 10.28 -3.23 -12.44
N LEU A 102 10.12 -2.45 -11.37
CA LEU A 102 9.11 -2.72 -10.33
C LEU A 102 7.69 -2.58 -10.87
N ILE A 103 7.43 -1.58 -11.71
CA ILE A 103 6.15 -1.39 -12.41
C ILE A 103 5.86 -2.61 -13.30
N PHE A 104 6.84 -3.11 -14.05
CA PHE A 104 6.66 -4.31 -14.88
C PHE A 104 6.44 -5.58 -14.04
N ALA A 105 7.15 -5.70 -12.91
CA ALA A 105 6.98 -6.82 -12.00
C ALA A 105 5.55 -6.87 -11.47
N LEU A 106 5.07 -5.74 -10.93
CA LEU A 106 3.71 -5.62 -10.41
C LEU A 106 2.66 -5.75 -11.50
N GLY A 107 2.83 -5.06 -12.63
CA GLY A 107 1.92 -5.15 -13.79
C GLY A 107 1.78 -6.57 -14.36
N SER A 108 2.79 -7.43 -14.17
CA SER A 108 2.73 -8.84 -14.60
C SER A 108 1.84 -9.70 -13.70
N ILE A 109 1.66 -9.34 -12.43
CA ILE A 109 0.85 -10.11 -11.45
C ILE A 109 -0.39 -9.37 -10.96
N ALA A 110 -0.56 -8.11 -11.38
CA ALA A 110 -1.71 -7.27 -11.10
C ALA A 110 -2.93 -7.80 -11.87
N THR A 111 -3.99 -8.15 -11.15
CA THR A 111 -5.24 -8.65 -11.73
C THR A 111 -6.44 -7.89 -11.17
N PRO A 112 -7.56 -7.87 -11.89
CA PRO A 112 -8.84 -7.53 -11.28
C PRO A 112 -9.09 -8.38 -10.03
N PHE A 113 -9.95 -7.87 -9.15
CA PHE A 113 -10.34 -8.61 -7.96
C PHE A 113 -11.04 -9.92 -8.33
N GLY A 114 -10.60 -11.02 -7.73
CA GLY A 114 -11.18 -12.35 -7.90
C GLY A 114 -10.09 -13.43 -8.02
N PRO A 115 -10.47 -14.72 -7.98
CA PRO A 115 -9.52 -15.80 -8.21
C PRO A 115 -9.00 -15.72 -9.65
N SER A 116 -7.74 -15.31 -9.81
CA SER A 116 -7.04 -15.39 -11.09
C SER A 116 -5.96 -16.46 -11.02
N HIS A 117 -6.11 -17.51 -11.84
CA HIS A 117 -5.10 -18.55 -11.97
C HIS A 117 -3.93 -18.12 -12.88
N GLU A 118 -4.06 -17.01 -13.60
CA GLU A 118 -3.11 -16.58 -14.63
C GLU A 118 -1.83 -15.98 -14.05
N THR A 119 -1.86 -15.53 -12.79
CA THR A 119 -0.74 -14.87 -12.10
C THR A 119 -0.17 -15.68 -10.94
N MET A 120 -0.68 -16.91 -10.74
CA MET A 120 -0.26 -17.82 -9.67
C MET A 120 1.18 -18.32 -9.87
N PRO A 121 1.85 -18.79 -8.80
CA PRO A 121 3.15 -19.46 -8.92
C PRO A 121 3.13 -20.59 -9.96
N GLY A 122 4.17 -20.65 -10.79
CA GLY A 122 4.27 -21.61 -11.90
C GLY A 122 3.76 -21.10 -13.25
N THR A 123 3.08 -19.96 -13.29
CA THR A 123 2.67 -19.30 -14.54
C THR A 123 3.81 -18.49 -15.17
N LEU A 124 3.68 -18.20 -16.47
CA LEU A 124 4.60 -17.31 -17.18
C LEU A 124 4.56 -15.88 -16.61
N ALA A 125 3.37 -15.40 -16.23
CA ALA A 125 3.18 -14.08 -15.63
C ALA A 125 3.97 -13.94 -14.32
N HIS A 126 3.86 -14.93 -13.43
CA HIS A 126 4.61 -14.98 -12.19
C HIS A 126 6.14 -15.06 -12.41
N ALA A 127 6.58 -15.89 -13.37
CA ALA A 127 8.00 -16.01 -13.71
C ALA A 127 8.58 -14.70 -14.28
N ASN A 128 7.82 -13.99 -15.12
CA ASN A 128 8.19 -12.68 -15.63
C ASN A 128 8.28 -11.65 -14.50
N ALA A 129 7.29 -11.63 -13.61
CA ALA A 129 7.26 -10.74 -12.46
C ALA A 129 8.49 -10.93 -11.56
N GLN A 130 8.83 -12.18 -11.28
CA GLN A 130 10.03 -12.54 -10.52
C GLN A 130 11.30 -12.07 -11.22
N SER A 131 11.41 -12.25 -12.53
CA SER A 131 12.58 -11.83 -13.31
C SER A 131 12.76 -10.31 -13.30
N PHE A 132 11.67 -9.54 -13.49
CA PHE A 132 11.69 -8.08 -13.39
C PHE A 132 12.05 -7.62 -11.99
N PHE A 133 11.45 -8.22 -10.95
CA PHE A 133 11.75 -7.87 -9.57
C PHE A 133 13.21 -8.16 -9.19
N GLN A 134 13.78 -9.30 -9.60
CA GLN A 134 15.19 -9.61 -9.37
C GLN A 134 16.12 -8.60 -10.05
N ALA A 135 15.76 -8.13 -11.25
CA ALA A 135 16.51 -7.07 -11.93
C ALA A 135 16.40 -5.74 -11.18
N ALA A 136 15.22 -5.39 -10.66
CA ALA A 136 15.02 -4.20 -9.84
C ALA A 136 15.83 -4.28 -8.52
N GLN A 137 15.80 -5.43 -7.86
CA GLN A 137 16.46 -5.67 -6.56
C GLN A 137 17.97 -5.39 -6.61
N LYS A 138 18.63 -5.69 -7.74
CA LYS A 138 20.05 -5.39 -7.95
C LYS A 138 20.36 -3.88 -7.85
N ARG A 139 19.38 -3.02 -8.11
CA ARG A 139 19.51 -1.54 -8.10
C ARG A 139 19.11 -0.91 -6.77
N LEU A 140 18.45 -1.64 -5.87
CA LEU A 140 17.95 -1.07 -4.61
C LEU A 140 19.06 -0.55 -3.69
N GLY A 141 20.27 -1.12 -3.76
CA GLY A 141 21.38 -0.73 -2.89
C GLY A 141 21.80 0.74 -3.03
N ILE A 142 21.77 1.29 -4.26
CA ILE A 142 22.09 2.70 -4.50
C ILE A 142 20.99 3.66 -4.01
N LEU A 143 19.76 3.17 -3.88
CA LEU A 143 18.60 3.98 -3.48
C LEU A 143 18.61 4.28 -1.98
N LEU A 144 19.27 3.45 -1.17
CA LEU A 144 19.37 3.66 0.28
C LEU A 144 20.14 4.92 0.67
N SER A 145 20.94 5.48 -0.25
CA SER A 145 21.67 6.74 -0.05
C SER A 145 21.12 7.88 -0.89
N SER A 146 19.98 7.68 -1.55
CA SER A 146 19.34 8.68 -2.38
C SER A 146 18.29 9.44 -1.58
N ASP A 147 18.27 10.76 -1.75
CA ASP A 147 17.25 11.65 -1.18
C ASP A 147 16.10 11.92 -2.19
N ASP A 148 16.07 11.21 -3.32
CA ASP A 148 15.06 11.35 -4.35
C ASP A 148 13.76 10.61 -3.97
N ILE A 149 12.62 11.17 -4.35
CA ILE A 149 11.30 10.55 -4.16
C ILE A 149 11.22 9.18 -4.85
N ILE A 150 11.92 9.01 -5.99
CA ILE A 150 11.96 7.75 -6.74
C ILE A 150 12.53 6.62 -5.87
N ALA A 151 13.49 6.91 -4.99
CA ALA A 151 14.04 5.92 -4.08
C ALA A 151 12.95 5.39 -3.12
N ALA A 152 12.18 6.29 -2.50
CA ALA A 152 11.07 5.92 -1.63
C ALA A 152 9.97 5.15 -2.39
N GLN A 153 9.64 5.57 -3.62
CA GLN A 153 8.68 4.89 -4.49
C GLN A 153 9.14 3.47 -4.84
N CYS A 154 10.42 3.28 -5.18
CA CYS A 154 10.98 1.96 -5.47
C CYS A 154 10.93 1.04 -4.25
N LEU A 155 11.33 1.55 -3.08
CA LEU A 155 11.29 0.79 -1.83
C LEU A 155 9.84 0.40 -1.48
N PHE A 156 8.90 1.33 -1.59
CA PHE A 156 7.49 1.06 -1.33
C PHE A 156 6.92 -0.01 -2.28
N LEU A 157 7.12 0.15 -3.59
CA LEU A 157 6.64 -0.82 -4.58
C LEU A 157 7.32 -2.19 -4.44
N SER A 158 8.55 -2.24 -3.91
CA SER A 158 9.18 -3.50 -3.54
C SER A 158 8.45 -4.18 -2.38
N GLY A 159 7.96 -3.40 -1.41
CA GLY A 159 7.08 -3.89 -0.35
C GLY A 159 5.74 -4.40 -0.88
N VAL A 160 5.12 -3.66 -1.79
CA VAL A 160 3.87 -4.08 -2.46
C VAL A 160 4.08 -5.40 -3.21
N TYR A 161 5.17 -5.53 -3.97
CA TYR A 161 5.49 -6.79 -4.66
C TYR A 161 5.63 -7.95 -3.68
N MET A 162 6.33 -7.76 -2.56
CA MET A 162 6.44 -8.78 -1.51
C MET A 162 5.09 -9.17 -0.90
N MET A 163 4.15 -8.22 -0.78
CA MET A 163 2.78 -8.52 -0.34
C MET A 163 2.03 -9.37 -1.37
N CYS A 164 2.13 -9.05 -2.67
CA CYS A 164 1.49 -9.80 -3.74
C CYS A 164 1.94 -11.27 -3.80
N ILE A 165 3.15 -11.58 -3.32
CA ILE A 165 3.68 -12.95 -3.25
C ILE A 165 3.66 -13.53 -1.82
N PHE A 166 2.87 -12.96 -0.91
CA PHE A 166 2.68 -13.43 0.46
C PHE A 166 3.99 -13.57 1.26
N GLN A 167 4.88 -12.57 1.15
CA GLN A 167 6.12 -12.47 1.92
C GLN A 167 6.06 -11.29 2.90
N PRO A 168 5.20 -11.34 3.93
CA PRO A 168 4.84 -10.19 4.76
C PRO A 168 6.02 -9.59 5.54
N VAL A 169 6.91 -10.42 6.08
CA VAL A 169 8.12 -9.95 6.80
C VAL A 169 9.06 -9.20 5.87
N LYS A 170 9.23 -9.65 4.62
CA LYS A 170 10.05 -8.96 3.62
C LYS A 170 9.39 -7.64 3.19
N ALA A 171 8.08 -7.65 3.01
CA ALA A 171 7.30 -6.46 2.69
C ALA A 171 7.47 -5.37 3.77
N TRP A 172 7.30 -5.75 5.04
CA TRP A 172 7.48 -4.83 6.17
C TRP A 172 8.85 -4.14 6.15
N ARG A 173 9.94 -4.89 5.90
CA ARG A 173 11.29 -4.30 5.81
C ARG A 173 11.40 -3.23 4.73
N TYR A 174 10.75 -3.42 3.59
CA TYR A 174 10.71 -2.43 2.52
C TYR A 174 9.86 -1.21 2.88
N PHE A 175 8.71 -1.40 3.54
CA PHE A 175 7.88 -0.27 3.99
C PHE A 175 8.61 0.59 5.04
N VAL A 176 9.33 -0.02 5.97
CA VAL A 176 10.19 0.71 6.93
C VAL A 176 11.26 1.51 6.19
N GLN A 177 11.94 0.91 5.20
CA GLN A 177 12.96 1.61 4.43
C GLN A 177 12.37 2.76 3.61
N ALA A 178 11.22 2.56 2.96
CA ALA A 178 10.51 3.62 2.25
C ALA A 178 10.17 4.78 3.18
N LEU A 179 9.65 4.48 4.39
CA LEU A 179 9.33 5.49 5.39
C LEU A 179 10.59 6.22 5.89
N ALA A 180 11.70 5.51 6.06
CA ALA A 180 12.99 6.10 6.42
C ALA A 180 13.50 7.06 5.33
N SER A 181 13.42 6.67 4.05
CA SER A 181 13.76 7.54 2.92
C SER A 181 12.90 8.79 2.87
N CYS A 182 11.65 8.72 3.32
CA CYS A 182 10.77 9.90 3.36
C CYS A 182 11.12 10.91 4.47
N GLN A 183 11.97 10.59 5.46
CA GLN A 183 12.19 11.48 6.62
C GLN A 183 12.89 12.79 6.28
N GLN A 184 13.51 12.89 5.11
CA GLN A 184 14.14 14.12 4.63
C GLN A 184 13.21 14.98 3.76
N LEU A 185 11.96 14.56 3.56
CA LEU A 185 11.05 15.29 2.67
C LEU A 185 10.69 16.68 3.26
N PRO A 186 10.76 17.76 2.47
CA PRO A 186 10.64 19.13 2.97
C PRO A 186 9.34 19.41 3.74
N PHE A 187 8.24 18.77 3.34
CA PHE A 187 6.90 18.97 3.94
C PHE A 187 6.77 18.42 5.38
N LEU A 188 7.75 17.63 5.85
CA LEU A 188 7.77 17.13 7.23
C LEU A 188 8.36 18.15 8.22
N THR A 189 9.00 19.22 7.74
CA THR A 189 9.56 20.25 8.62
C THR A 189 8.45 21.01 9.37
N PRO A 190 8.63 21.36 10.65
CA PRO A 190 7.63 22.10 11.42
C PRO A 190 7.19 23.40 10.73
N GLU A 191 8.12 24.08 10.05
CA GLU A 191 7.87 25.32 9.32
C GLU A 191 6.95 25.07 8.12
N SER A 192 7.14 23.97 7.39
CA SER A 192 6.28 23.60 6.25
C SER A 192 4.88 23.17 6.70
N GLN A 193 4.77 22.47 7.83
CA GLN A 193 3.48 22.11 8.43
C GLN A 193 2.70 23.35 8.89
N GLN A 194 3.39 24.33 9.50
CA GLN A 194 2.77 25.61 9.87
C GLN A 194 2.35 26.41 8.64
N ARG A 195 3.17 26.45 7.57
CA ARG A 195 2.78 27.08 6.30
C ARG A 195 1.54 26.40 5.72
N TYR A 196 1.47 25.07 5.74
CA TYR A 196 0.30 24.34 5.27
C TYR A 196 -0.97 24.75 6.03
N HIS A 197 -0.91 24.78 7.36
CA HIS A 197 -2.03 25.24 8.19
C HIS A 197 -2.48 26.67 7.86
N ASN A 198 -1.55 27.61 7.79
CA ASN A 198 -1.85 29.01 7.49
C ASN A 198 -2.37 29.19 6.05
N TYR A 199 -1.95 28.34 5.12
CA TYR A 199 -2.30 28.43 3.70
C TYR A 199 -3.71 27.88 3.42
N VAL A 200 -4.11 26.78 4.06
CA VAL A 200 -5.49 26.28 4.04
C VAL A 200 -6.46 27.35 4.55
N GLU A 201 -6.06 28.16 5.53
CA GLU A 201 -6.84 29.31 6.00
C GLU A 201 -6.86 30.51 5.02
N SER A 202 -5.84 30.62 4.15
CA SER A 202 -5.62 31.79 3.27
C SER A 202 -6.16 31.63 1.85
N GLY A 203 -6.47 30.42 1.38
CA GLY A 203 -7.14 30.16 0.10
C GLY A 203 -6.40 30.58 -1.18
N ASN A 204 -5.09 30.80 -1.14
CA ASN A 204 -4.31 30.98 -2.37
C ASN A 204 -4.01 29.60 -2.99
N GLU A 205 -3.86 29.48 -4.31
CA GLU A 205 -3.61 28.20 -5.01
C GLU A 205 -2.48 28.34 -6.04
N LEU A 206 -1.22 28.45 -5.60
CA LEU A 206 -0.11 28.79 -6.50
C LEU A 206 1.21 28.05 -6.23
N HIS A 207 1.19 26.94 -5.49
CA HIS A 207 2.39 26.08 -5.38
C HIS A 207 2.40 24.97 -6.42
N ASN A 208 3.60 24.46 -6.75
CA ASN A 208 3.78 23.34 -7.67
C ASN A 208 3.36 22.03 -6.98
N TYR A 209 2.05 21.86 -6.76
CA TYR A 209 1.46 20.83 -5.88
C TYR A 209 1.84 19.40 -6.24
N SER A 210 2.21 19.12 -7.50
CA SER A 210 2.39 17.74 -7.97
C SER A 210 3.46 16.95 -7.19
N ILE A 211 4.63 17.55 -6.95
CA ILE A 211 5.71 16.86 -6.25
C ILE A 211 5.38 16.71 -4.77
N ASP A 212 4.90 17.76 -4.11
CA ASP A 212 4.51 17.73 -2.69
C ASP A 212 3.38 16.72 -2.45
N THR A 213 2.42 16.65 -3.38
CA THR A 213 1.31 15.69 -3.38
C THR A 213 1.84 14.25 -3.41
N LEU A 214 2.76 13.94 -4.32
CA LEU A 214 3.36 12.61 -4.43
C LEU A 214 4.24 12.29 -3.20
N GLN A 215 4.97 13.27 -2.67
CA GLN A 215 5.77 13.13 -1.45
C GLN A 215 4.89 12.80 -0.22
N GLN A 216 3.76 13.48 -0.09
CA GLN A 216 2.77 13.19 0.95
C GLN A 216 2.14 11.81 0.74
N ALA A 217 1.80 11.45 -0.49
CA ALA A 217 1.23 10.14 -0.83
C ALA A 217 2.18 9.00 -0.49
N ILE A 218 3.46 9.08 -0.88
CA ILE A 218 4.44 8.02 -0.61
C ILE A 218 4.69 7.86 0.89
N TYR A 219 4.81 8.97 1.62
CA TYR A 219 4.98 8.95 3.07
C TYR A 219 3.79 8.26 3.75
N TRP A 220 2.56 8.66 3.41
CA TRP A 220 1.36 8.07 4.00
C TRP A 220 1.18 6.61 3.62
N SER A 221 1.44 6.24 2.36
CA SER A 221 1.31 4.87 1.88
C SER A 221 2.30 3.95 2.59
N ALA A 222 3.56 4.39 2.73
CA ALA A 222 4.60 3.67 3.45
C ALA A 222 4.27 3.56 4.95
N TRP A 223 3.89 4.67 5.59
CA TRP A 223 3.51 4.70 7.01
C TRP A 223 2.35 3.76 7.30
N LYS A 224 1.28 3.86 6.52
CA LYS A 224 0.08 3.04 6.64
C LYS A 224 0.41 1.55 6.48
N SER A 225 1.12 1.18 5.41
CA SER A 225 1.48 -0.21 5.15
C SER A 225 2.41 -0.78 6.21
N GLU A 226 3.33 0.03 6.74
CA GLU A 226 4.21 -0.35 7.85
C GLU A 226 3.40 -0.65 9.13
N ARG A 227 2.41 0.19 9.46
CA ARG A 227 1.58 0.04 10.66
C ARG A 227 0.65 -1.16 10.61
N GLU A 228 0.03 -1.43 9.48
CA GLU A 228 -0.86 -2.58 9.31
C GLU A 228 -0.16 -3.91 9.57
N MET A 229 1.06 -4.04 9.04
CA MET A 229 1.82 -5.28 9.15
C MET A 229 2.25 -5.59 10.60
N ARG A 230 2.31 -4.59 11.48
CA ARG A 230 2.70 -4.79 12.89
C ARG A 230 1.65 -5.53 13.71
N GLY A 231 0.37 -5.42 13.36
CA GLY A 231 -0.69 -6.11 14.07
C GLY A 231 -0.56 -7.63 13.95
N ASP A 232 -0.07 -8.09 12.80
CA ASP A 232 -0.01 -9.51 12.45
C ASP A 232 1.39 -10.11 12.61
N LEU A 233 2.44 -9.28 12.60
CA LEU A 233 3.83 -9.73 12.70
C LEU A 233 4.37 -9.61 14.12
N TYR A 234 4.95 -10.71 14.61
CA TYR A 234 5.84 -10.66 15.77
C TYR A 234 7.20 -10.07 15.36
N LEU A 235 7.45 -8.82 15.76
CA LEU A 235 8.68 -8.08 15.45
C LEU A 235 9.45 -7.79 16.75
N PRO A 236 10.39 -8.68 17.16
CA PRO A 236 11.24 -8.46 18.32
C PRO A 236 11.90 -7.08 18.27
N ASP A 237 12.00 -6.40 19.41
CA ASP A 237 12.64 -5.07 19.56
C ASP A 237 11.98 -3.89 18.83
N PHE A 238 10.93 -4.14 18.04
CA PHE A 238 10.18 -3.10 17.32
C PHE A 238 8.77 -2.88 17.88
N SER A 239 8.37 -3.47 19.02
CA SER A 239 7.04 -3.27 19.58
C SER A 239 6.73 -1.79 19.87
N LEU A 240 5.54 -1.33 19.49
CA LEU A 240 5.04 0.02 19.79
C LEU A 240 4.13 -0.01 21.00
N SER A 241 4.15 1.05 21.81
CA SER A 241 3.15 1.29 22.83
C SER A 241 1.79 1.64 22.22
N ASP A 242 0.70 1.47 22.98
CA ASP A 242 -0.66 1.86 22.56
C ASP A 242 -0.72 3.33 22.09
N LYS A 243 0.10 4.20 22.69
CA LYS A 243 0.18 5.62 22.32
C LYS A 243 0.82 5.82 20.95
N GLU A 244 1.84 5.03 20.62
CA GLU A 244 2.55 5.11 19.34
C GLU A 244 1.75 4.46 18.20
N LEU A 245 0.92 3.46 18.51
CA LEU A 245 -0.06 2.88 17.59
C LEU A 245 -1.19 3.86 17.26
N ALA A 246 -1.58 4.71 18.21
CA ALA A 246 -2.60 5.75 18.03
C ALA A 246 -2.07 7.02 17.34
N PHE A 247 -0.76 7.14 17.09
CA PHE A 247 -0.19 8.31 16.43
C PHE A 247 -0.40 8.23 14.92
N TYR A 248 -1.06 9.23 14.34
CA TYR A 248 -1.18 9.40 12.89
C TYR A 248 -0.40 10.65 12.45
N PRO A 249 0.13 10.68 11.21
CA PRO A 249 0.70 11.90 10.68
C PRO A 249 -0.31 13.06 10.77
N PRO A 250 0.13 14.30 11.08
CA PRO A 250 -0.79 15.39 11.44
C PRO A 250 -1.56 15.98 10.26
N PHE A 251 -1.26 15.57 9.03
CA PHE A 251 -1.82 16.13 7.78
C PHE A 251 -2.57 15.07 6.97
N PHE A 252 -3.46 15.49 6.08
CA PHE A 252 -3.98 14.61 5.03
C PHE A 252 -3.15 14.83 3.75
N PRO A 253 -2.90 13.79 2.95
CA PRO A 253 -2.37 13.97 1.60
C PRO A 253 -3.23 14.95 0.81
N THR A 254 -2.60 15.93 0.17
CA THR A 254 -3.29 16.89 -0.70
C THR A 254 -3.47 16.22 -2.06
N PRO A 255 -4.70 16.07 -2.59
CA PRO A 255 -4.88 15.56 -3.93
C PRO A 255 -4.35 16.55 -4.98
N PRO A 256 -4.01 16.11 -6.20
CA PRO A 256 -3.62 17.02 -7.28
C PRO A 256 -4.75 18.03 -7.54
N ALA A 257 -4.36 19.22 -8.00
CA ALA A 257 -5.32 20.29 -8.29
C ALA A 257 -6.42 19.80 -9.25
N PRO A 258 -7.70 20.16 -9.01
CA PRO A 258 -8.79 19.75 -9.88
C PRO A 258 -8.54 20.23 -11.31
N ARG A 259 -8.32 19.29 -12.24
CA ARG A 259 -8.39 19.59 -13.67
C ARG A 259 -9.87 19.69 -14.06
N ALA A 260 -10.19 20.47 -15.09
CA ALA A 260 -11.59 20.73 -15.45
C ALA A 260 -12.36 19.40 -15.63
N GLU A 261 -13.58 19.30 -15.09
CA GLU A 261 -14.37 18.05 -15.10
C GLU A 261 -14.54 17.47 -16.52
N VAL A 262 -14.59 18.34 -17.52
CA VAL A 262 -14.68 18.00 -18.95
C VAL A 262 -13.40 17.31 -19.46
N GLU A 263 -12.22 17.72 -18.98
CA GLU A 263 -10.94 17.09 -19.32
C GLU A 263 -10.84 15.70 -18.68
N ALA A 264 -11.28 15.58 -17.42
CA ALA A 264 -11.23 14.32 -16.69
C ALA A 264 -12.25 13.27 -17.18
N ALA A 265 -13.33 13.69 -17.84
CA ALA A 265 -14.29 12.78 -18.48
C ALA A 265 -13.80 12.23 -19.83
N SER A 266 -12.85 12.91 -20.47
CA SER A 266 -12.33 12.53 -21.80
C SER A 266 -11.04 11.71 -21.74
N ASP A 267 -10.23 11.87 -20.69
CA ASP A 267 -9.02 11.06 -20.47
C ASP A 267 -9.25 9.97 -19.40
N PRO A 268 -9.24 8.67 -19.77
CA PRO A 268 -9.40 7.58 -18.81
C PRO A 268 -8.32 7.56 -17.71
N ARG A 269 -7.15 8.15 -17.94
CA ARG A 269 -6.09 8.26 -16.93
C ARG A 269 -6.46 9.22 -15.81
N LEU A 270 -7.05 10.37 -16.17
CA LEU A 270 -7.52 11.36 -15.19
C LEU A 270 -8.69 10.82 -14.38
N ALA A 271 -9.58 10.06 -15.02
CA ALA A 271 -10.65 9.36 -14.32
C ALA A 271 -10.08 8.37 -13.28
N ARG A 272 -9.10 7.53 -13.67
CA ARG A 272 -8.43 6.61 -12.74
C ARG A 272 -7.71 7.32 -11.61
N GLU A 273 -6.93 8.36 -11.91
CA GLU A 273 -6.22 9.16 -10.91
C GLU A 273 -7.20 9.72 -9.88
N ARG A 274 -8.30 10.34 -10.32
CA ARG A 274 -9.32 10.88 -9.43
C ARG A 274 -9.92 9.80 -8.53
N THR A 275 -10.30 8.65 -9.09
CA THR A 275 -10.87 7.56 -8.29
C THR A 275 -9.85 6.99 -7.30
N SER A 276 -8.59 6.87 -7.70
CA SER A 276 -7.49 6.45 -6.82
C SER A 276 -7.33 7.40 -5.62
N TRP A 277 -7.33 8.71 -5.87
CA TRP A 277 -7.22 9.72 -4.82
C TRP A 277 -8.42 9.72 -3.87
N TYR A 278 -9.65 9.59 -4.39
CA TYR A 278 -10.82 9.50 -3.52
C TYR A 278 -10.79 8.23 -2.67
N PHE A 279 -10.45 7.08 -3.25
CA PHE A 279 -10.31 5.83 -2.50
C PHE A 279 -9.28 6.00 -1.38
N TYR A 280 -8.12 6.53 -1.71
CA TYR A 280 -7.01 6.74 -0.78
C TYR A 280 -7.38 7.65 0.41
N LEU A 281 -8.04 8.78 0.14
CA LEU A 281 -8.49 9.71 1.19
C LEU A 281 -9.65 9.15 2.02
N SER A 282 -10.59 8.46 1.40
CA SER A 282 -11.67 7.74 2.08
C SER A 282 -11.10 6.69 3.04
N GLU A 283 -10.07 5.95 2.62
CA GLU A 283 -9.44 4.96 3.48
C GLU A 283 -8.66 5.59 4.66
N ILE A 284 -7.90 6.66 4.42
CA ILE A 284 -7.19 7.38 5.49
C ILE A 284 -8.19 7.94 6.51
N SER A 285 -9.29 8.54 6.05
CA SER A 285 -10.32 9.09 6.93
C SER A 285 -11.01 8.00 7.75
N LEU A 286 -11.30 6.84 7.15
CA LEU A 286 -11.85 5.68 7.87
C LEU A 286 -10.92 5.18 8.97
N ARG A 287 -9.62 5.03 8.65
CA ARG A 287 -8.61 4.57 9.62
C ARG A 287 -8.47 5.52 10.80
N ARG A 288 -8.45 6.82 10.53
CA ARG A 288 -8.45 7.84 11.59
C ARG A 288 -9.72 7.77 12.44
N LEU A 289 -10.90 7.61 11.82
CA LEU A 289 -12.17 7.44 12.55
C LEU A 289 -12.11 6.20 13.46
N ALA A 290 -11.74 5.04 12.92
CA ALA A 290 -11.61 3.79 13.67
C ALA A 290 -10.60 3.94 14.82
N SER A 291 -9.46 4.56 14.58
CA SER A 291 -8.46 4.79 15.62
C SER A 291 -8.95 5.72 16.74
N ARG A 292 -9.71 6.77 16.41
CA ARG A 292 -10.30 7.65 17.44
C ARG A 292 -11.30 6.88 18.29
N ILE A 293 -12.20 6.12 17.66
CA ILE A 293 -13.17 5.28 18.37
C ILE A 293 -12.44 4.28 19.28
N SER A 294 -11.41 3.58 18.78
CA SER A 294 -10.61 2.67 19.60
C SER A 294 -9.93 3.38 20.78
N ALA A 295 -9.40 4.58 20.59
CA ALA A 295 -8.78 5.36 21.65
C ALA A 295 -9.80 5.78 22.73
N GLU A 296 -11.00 6.17 22.33
CA GLU A 296 -12.10 6.48 23.24
C GLU A 296 -12.56 5.23 24.01
N MET A 297 -12.70 4.08 23.34
CA MET A 297 -13.02 2.80 23.99
C MET A 297 -11.98 2.41 25.05
N VAL A 298 -10.69 2.61 24.77
CA VAL A 298 -9.60 2.41 25.73
C VAL A 298 -9.66 3.44 26.86
N GLY A 299 -10.06 4.68 26.58
CA GLY A 299 -10.32 5.72 27.57
C GLY A 299 -11.42 5.31 28.56
N LEU A 300 -12.57 4.91 28.04
CA LEU A 300 -13.70 4.41 28.84
C LEU A 300 -13.32 3.22 29.71
N GLN A 301 -12.48 2.31 29.20
CA GLN A 301 -11.99 1.17 29.99
C GLN A 301 -11.17 1.62 31.21
N LYS A 302 -10.40 2.71 31.08
CA LYS A 302 -9.60 3.26 32.19
C LYS A 302 -10.48 3.98 33.22
N GLU A 303 -11.56 4.62 32.78
CA GLU A 303 -12.51 5.32 33.65
C GLU A 303 -13.44 4.37 34.42
N HIS A 304 -13.73 3.19 33.85
CA HIS A 304 -14.64 2.21 34.42
C HIS A 304 -13.93 0.91 34.83
N PRO A 305 -13.50 0.77 36.10
CA PRO A 305 -12.69 -0.37 36.54
C PRO A 305 -13.46 -1.70 36.60
N THR A 306 -14.79 -1.66 36.66
CA THR A 306 -15.61 -2.89 36.60
C THR A 306 -16.08 -3.13 35.18
N ARG A 307 -16.06 -4.40 34.75
CA ARG A 307 -16.52 -4.81 33.42
C ARG A 307 -17.96 -4.38 33.14
N GLN A 308 -18.84 -4.44 34.15
CA GLN A 308 -20.24 -4.07 33.98
C GLN A 308 -20.42 -2.57 33.74
N ALA A 309 -19.70 -1.72 34.49
CA ALA A 309 -19.73 -0.28 34.28
C ALA A 309 -19.14 0.10 32.91
N TYR A 310 -18.04 -0.54 32.51
CA TYR A 310 -17.44 -0.33 31.19
C TYR A 310 -18.40 -0.69 30.05
N LEU A 311 -19.06 -1.86 30.12
CA LEU A 311 -20.02 -2.28 29.10
C LEU A 311 -21.25 -1.38 29.04
N ALA A 312 -21.72 -0.86 30.17
CA ALA A 312 -22.81 0.11 30.21
C ALA A 312 -22.42 1.43 29.52
N ALA A 313 -21.26 2.00 29.88
CA ALA A 313 -20.75 3.22 29.27
C ALA A 313 -20.48 3.05 27.77
N LEU A 314 -19.93 1.90 27.37
CA LEU A 314 -19.72 1.59 25.96
C LEU A 314 -21.05 1.51 25.20
N ALA A 315 -22.08 0.85 25.77
CA ALA A 315 -23.40 0.77 25.15
C ALA A 315 -24.06 2.15 24.99
N GLU A 316 -23.80 3.09 25.90
CA GLU A 316 -24.25 4.48 25.78
C GLU A 316 -23.50 5.25 24.67
N ALA A 317 -22.23 4.93 24.43
CA ALA A 317 -21.41 5.57 23.40
C ALA A 317 -21.65 5.02 21.97
N VAL A 318 -22.03 3.73 21.83
CA VAL A 318 -22.22 3.05 20.54
C VAL A 318 -23.09 3.84 19.54
N PRO A 319 -24.26 4.42 19.91
CA PRO A 319 -25.07 5.20 18.97
C PRO A 319 -24.32 6.37 18.32
N GLN A 320 -23.41 7.01 19.06
CA GLN A 320 -22.57 8.10 18.53
C GLN A 320 -21.52 7.56 17.55
N TYR A 321 -20.95 6.39 17.81
CA TYR A 321 -20.01 5.73 16.89
C TYR A 321 -20.71 5.32 15.59
N GLU A 322 -21.92 4.78 15.68
CA GLU A 322 -22.73 4.45 14.51
C GLU A 322 -23.13 5.69 13.69
N GLU A 323 -23.40 6.81 14.34
CA GLU A 323 -23.66 8.09 13.67
C GLU A 323 -22.42 8.60 12.94
N GLN A 324 -21.25 8.57 13.57
CA GLN A 324 -19.98 8.94 12.92
C GLN A 324 -19.68 8.03 11.72
N ALA A 325 -19.89 6.72 11.84
CA ALA A 325 -19.72 5.77 10.74
C ALA A 325 -20.68 6.06 9.58
N ARG A 326 -21.96 6.33 9.87
CA ARG A 326 -22.94 6.74 8.85
C ARG A 326 -22.57 8.06 8.18
N GLY A 327 -22.07 9.03 8.96
CA GLY A 327 -21.56 10.30 8.44
C GLY A 327 -20.39 10.10 7.47
N TRP A 328 -19.46 9.21 7.81
CA TRP A 328 -18.37 8.83 6.90
C TRP A 328 -18.89 8.18 5.62
N ILE A 329 -19.81 7.21 5.71
CA ILE A 329 -20.43 6.56 4.54
C ILE A 329 -21.10 7.59 3.63
N ALA A 330 -21.85 8.54 4.22
CA ALA A 330 -22.55 9.58 3.47
C ALA A 330 -21.60 10.58 2.78
N SER A 331 -20.34 10.67 3.21
CA SER A 331 -19.32 11.53 2.60
C SER A 331 -18.60 10.90 1.41
N LEU A 332 -18.81 9.61 1.13
CA LEU A 332 -18.17 8.92 0.02
C LEU A 332 -18.67 9.41 -1.33
N THR A 333 -17.77 9.45 -2.31
CA THR A 333 -18.13 9.78 -3.69
C THR A 333 -18.95 8.64 -4.33
N PRO A 334 -19.76 8.91 -5.38
CA PRO A 334 -20.64 7.90 -5.98
C PRO A 334 -19.94 6.59 -6.34
N GLY A 335 -18.78 6.66 -7.01
CA GLY A 335 -17.99 5.48 -7.40
C GLY A 335 -17.31 4.71 -6.26
N LEU A 336 -17.52 5.13 -5.01
CA LEU A 336 -17.10 4.42 -3.79
C LEU A 336 -18.31 4.12 -2.89
N SER A 337 -19.53 4.34 -3.39
CA SER A 337 -20.75 4.13 -2.63
C SER A 337 -21.05 2.64 -2.50
N PHE A 338 -21.37 2.21 -1.28
CA PHE A 338 -21.80 0.83 -1.00
C PHE A 338 -23.12 0.42 -1.69
N ASN A 339 -23.80 1.37 -2.33
CA ASN A 339 -25.06 1.13 -3.03
C ASN A 339 -24.85 0.70 -4.50
N GLU A 340 -23.63 0.82 -5.03
CA GLU A 340 -23.33 0.39 -6.40
C GLU A 340 -23.20 -1.15 -6.48
N PRO A 341 -23.69 -1.78 -7.57
CA PRO A 341 -23.58 -3.22 -7.72
C PRO A 341 -22.10 -3.62 -7.79
N PRO A 342 -21.70 -4.71 -7.11
CA PRO A 342 -20.29 -4.96 -6.86
C PRO A 342 -19.54 -5.48 -8.12
N GLU A 343 -20.26 -5.70 -9.21
CA GLU A 343 -19.71 -5.93 -10.57
C GLU A 343 -19.12 -4.66 -11.20
N GLN A 344 -19.43 -3.48 -10.65
CA GLN A 344 -18.94 -2.17 -11.10
C GLN A 344 -17.87 -1.60 -10.16
N ASP A 345 -17.60 -2.27 -9.03
CA ASP A 345 -16.60 -1.87 -8.04
C ASP A 345 -15.25 -2.54 -8.33
N ASP A 346 -14.45 -1.89 -9.17
CA ASP A 346 -13.09 -2.34 -9.53
C ASP A 346 -12.07 -2.11 -8.39
N LEU A 347 -12.41 -1.37 -7.32
CA LEU A 347 -11.45 -0.86 -6.34
C LEU A 347 -11.64 -1.39 -4.91
N GLY A 348 -12.88 -1.60 -4.48
CA GLY A 348 -13.27 -1.72 -3.07
C GLY A 348 -13.18 -3.11 -2.45
N ARG A 349 -13.05 -4.18 -3.23
CA ARG A 349 -13.29 -5.54 -2.71
C ARG A 349 -12.15 -6.19 -1.88
N GLU A 350 -10.95 -5.60 -1.82
CA GLU A 350 -9.90 -6.10 -0.89
C GLU A 350 -10.07 -5.61 0.55
N SER A 351 -10.72 -4.46 0.77
CA SER A 351 -10.90 -3.90 2.12
C SER A 351 -11.85 -4.74 3.01
N GLU A 352 -12.81 -5.45 2.39
CA GLU A 352 -13.72 -6.34 3.11
C GLU A 352 -13.04 -7.59 3.66
N LEU A 353 -11.92 -8.05 3.07
CA LEU A 353 -11.21 -9.25 3.56
C LEU A 353 -10.36 -8.94 4.79
N TYR A 354 -9.70 -7.78 4.82
CA TYR A 354 -8.98 -7.31 6.02
C TYR A 354 -9.92 -7.00 7.18
N GLN A 355 -11.12 -6.45 6.92
CA GLN A 355 -12.11 -6.16 7.96
C GLN A 355 -12.90 -7.39 8.42
N ARG A 356 -13.24 -8.34 7.53
CA ARG A 356 -13.94 -9.58 7.92
C ARG A 356 -13.04 -10.57 8.65
N ALA A 357 -11.72 -10.52 8.46
CA ALA A 357 -10.77 -11.30 9.26
C ALA A 357 -10.67 -10.81 10.72
N SER A 358 -10.98 -9.53 10.98
CA SER A 358 -11.06 -8.98 12.35
C SER A 358 -12.44 -9.11 13.01
N ALA A 359 -13.45 -9.58 12.27
CA ALA A 359 -14.85 -9.68 12.72
C ALA A 359 -15.38 -11.13 12.82
N LYS A 360 -14.49 -12.11 12.80
CA LYS A 360 -14.76 -13.50 13.20
C LYS A 360 -13.77 -13.90 14.28
#